data_AF-A0A2A2JAC8-F1
#
_entry.id   AF-A0A2A2JAC8-F1
#
_cell.length_a   1.000
_cell.length_b   1.000
_cell.length_c   1.000
_cell.angle_alpha   90.00
_cell.angle_beta   90.00
_cell.angle_gamma   90.00
#
_symmetry.space_group_name_H-M   'P 1'
#
loop_
_entity.id
_entity.type
_entity.pdbx_description
1 polymer ?
#
loop_
_entity_poly.entity_id
_entity_poly.type
_entity_poly.pdbx_seq_one_letter_code
_entity_poly.pdbx_strand_id
1 'polypeptide(L)'
;MSATLAQKGLLALSVVLIFFGILLTIGGAFSPAWQVVEIREFRAEHQHGLWWDCVRAVKHVTAVGDFYDEEGLHCMYKFDRSAELVIENTLNNIDEDGAAGESEYHKFWAWHKIVLFFIIASEFLALASICTGVCTLCFAPSAFVFTLSLFIATLCSLIADGVFFLAANRVDNRFVTGMVGTYEQHIGYAFYLHLLGTLCWMGACVITLLTTYKFMSDSRNRDDSKENLFTWKNQDREQAPTQLNVADLPYRNPYREEPPLLDKHHNQQAFGYRPSPQLQYRSQPIPQYRETSA
;
A
#
# COMPACT_ATOMS: atom_id res chain seq x y z
N MET A 1 14.90 -5.63 18.51
CA MET A 1 15.60 -4.47 17.93
C MET A 1 14.92 -3.22 18.45
N SER A 2 15.60 -2.35 19.20
CA SER A 2 14.98 -1.11 19.68
C SER A 2 15.21 -0.03 18.62
N ALA A 3 14.23 0.18 17.74
CA ALA A 3 14.29 1.26 16.76
C ALA A 3 14.35 2.63 17.48
N THR A 4 15.19 3.53 16.98
CA THR A 4 15.31 4.90 17.50
C THR A 4 14.00 5.66 17.33
N LEU A 5 13.78 6.69 18.15
CA LEU A 5 12.59 7.55 18.05
C LEU A 5 12.45 8.16 16.64
N ALA A 6 13.58 8.54 16.03
CA ALA A 6 13.61 9.09 14.68
C ALA A 6 13.19 8.06 13.61
N GLN A 7 13.64 6.80 13.69
CA GLN A 7 13.21 5.74 12.77
C GLN A 7 11.71 5.45 12.89
N LYS A 8 11.18 5.40 14.12
CA LYS A 8 9.75 5.23 14.36
C LYS A 8 8.94 6.39 13.81
N GLY A 9 9.42 7.63 14.00
CA GLY A 9 8.78 8.83 13.47
C GLY A 9 8.75 8.86 11.94
N LEU A 10 9.86 8.54 11.29
CA LEU A 10 9.93 8.48 9.81
C LEU A 10 9.04 7.37 9.24
N LEU A 11 8.99 6.20 9.88
CA LEU A 11 8.10 5.11 9.49
C LEU A 11 6.62 5.49 9.67
N ALA A 12 6.26 6.11 10.79
CA ALA A 12 4.89 6.56 11.01
C ALA A 12 4.48 7.63 9.99
N LEU A 13 5.36 8.60 9.72
CA LEU A 13 5.12 9.64 8.72
C LEU A 13 4.93 9.06 7.31
N SER A 14 5.76 8.11 6.89
CA SER A 14 5.60 7.48 5.58
C SER A 14 4.30 6.69 5.49
N VAL A 15 3.93 5.91 6.52
CA VAL A 15 2.66 5.18 6.54
C VAL A 15 1.45 6.11 6.44
N VAL A 16 1.47 7.24 7.16
CA VAL A 16 0.40 8.26 7.08
C VAL A 16 0.30 8.86 5.68
N LEU A 17 1.44 9.19 5.06
CA LEU A 17 1.47 9.71 3.69
C LEU A 17 0.97 8.68 2.66
N ILE A 18 1.31 7.40 2.83
CA ILE A 18 0.83 6.33 1.94
C ILE A 18 -0.68 6.18 2.07
N PHE A 19 -1.20 6.15 3.31
CA PHE A 19 -2.63 6.06 3.58
C PHE A 19 -3.40 7.24 3.00
N PHE A 20 -2.91 8.47 3.21
CA PHE A 20 -3.52 9.65 2.62
C PHE A 20 -3.46 9.62 1.08
N GLY A 21 -2.34 9.17 0.52
CA GLY A 21 -2.20 8.95 -0.92
C GLY A 21 -3.26 7.98 -1.46
N ILE A 22 -3.46 6.82 -0.81
CA ILE A 22 -4.49 5.82 -1.17
C ILE A 22 -5.90 6.46 -1.18
N LEU A 23 -6.23 7.26 -0.17
CA LEU A 23 -7.55 7.91 -0.12
C LEU A 23 -7.75 8.89 -1.29
N LEU A 24 -6.71 9.65 -1.64
CA LEU A 24 -6.76 10.60 -2.74
C LEU A 24 -6.83 9.91 -4.11
N THR A 25 -6.03 8.87 -4.32
CA THR A 25 -6.01 8.10 -5.58
C THR A 25 -7.30 7.32 -5.78
N ILE A 26 -7.85 6.69 -4.73
CA ILE A 26 -9.19 6.07 -4.77
C ILE A 26 -10.25 7.14 -5.03
N GLY A 27 -10.20 8.28 -4.33
CA GLY A 27 -11.14 9.38 -4.55
C GLY A 27 -11.11 9.93 -5.99
N GLY A 28 -9.93 10.02 -6.59
CA GLY A 28 -9.76 10.35 -8.00
C GLY A 28 -10.31 9.26 -8.93
N ALA A 29 -9.96 7.99 -8.72
CA ALA A 29 -10.38 6.87 -9.56
C ALA A 29 -11.91 6.65 -9.56
N PHE A 30 -12.56 6.89 -8.43
CA PHE A 30 -14.03 6.86 -8.25
C PHE A 30 -14.67 8.23 -8.45
N SER A 31 -14.05 9.14 -9.20
CA SER A 31 -14.67 10.43 -9.55
C SER A 31 -14.93 10.49 -11.06
N PRO A 32 -16.11 10.96 -11.51
CA PRO A 32 -16.42 11.12 -12.93
C PRO A 32 -15.69 12.28 -13.60
N ALA A 33 -15.03 13.16 -12.86
CA ALA A 33 -14.48 14.40 -13.42
C ALA A 33 -13.00 14.27 -13.78
N TRP A 34 -12.61 13.28 -14.59
CA TRP A 34 -11.24 13.21 -15.14
C TRP A 34 -11.08 14.15 -16.32
N GLN A 35 -12.09 14.18 -17.20
CA GLN A 35 -12.26 15.23 -18.20
C GLN A 35 -13.66 15.82 -18.06
N VAL A 36 -13.80 17.11 -18.30
CA VAL A 36 -15.06 17.83 -18.23
C VAL A 36 -15.24 18.65 -19.50
N VAL A 37 -16.44 18.60 -20.06
CA VAL A 37 -16.82 19.38 -21.23
C VAL A 37 -18.20 19.97 -21.03
N GLU A 38 -18.37 21.22 -21.44
CA GLU A 38 -19.65 21.91 -21.44
C GLU A 38 -20.13 22.08 -22.87
N ILE A 39 -21.23 21.41 -23.21
CA ILE A 39 -21.79 21.42 -24.56
C ILE A 39 -22.94 22.42 -24.59
N ARG A 40 -22.73 23.53 -25.29
CA ARG A 40 -23.64 24.67 -25.27
C ARG A 40 -24.95 24.41 -26.03
N GLU A 41 -24.94 23.53 -27.04
CA GLU A 41 -26.17 23.16 -27.78
C GLU A 41 -27.17 22.42 -26.89
N PHE A 42 -26.67 21.47 -26.10
CA PHE A 42 -27.49 20.64 -25.21
C PHE A 42 -27.67 21.25 -23.82
N ARG A 43 -26.94 22.34 -23.52
CA ARG A 43 -26.91 22.97 -22.20
C ARG A 43 -26.62 21.93 -21.12
N ALA A 44 -25.57 21.14 -21.34
CA ALA A 44 -25.21 20.05 -20.45
C ALA A 44 -23.71 20.05 -20.19
N GLU A 45 -23.35 19.72 -18.95
CA GLU A 45 -21.99 19.45 -18.51
C GLU A 45 -21.79 17.94 -18.46
N HIS A 46 -20.79 17.47 -19.19
CA HIS A 46 -20.45 16.06 -19.28
C HIS A 46 -19.11 15.85 -18.57
N GLN A 47 -19.12 14.92 -17.62
CA GLN A 47 -17.97 14.53 -16.82
C GLN A 47 -17.57 13.11 -17.21
N HIS A 48 -16.42 12.99 -17.86
CA HIS A 48 -15.86 11.72 -18.28
C HIS A 48 -14.91 11.17 -17.24
N GLY A 49 -15.30 10.05 -16.63
CA GLY A 49 -14.47 9.30 -15.70
C GLY A 49 -13.72 8.17 -16.41
N LEU A 50 -12.90 7.44 -15.67
CA LEU A 50 -12.13 6.33 -16.25
C LEU A 50 -12.99 5.14 -16.69
N TRP A 51 -14.12 4.91 -16.00
CA TRP A 51 -14.94 3.71 -16.13
C TRP A 51 -16.45 3.97 -16.04
N TRP A 52 -16.82 5.22 -15.77
CA TRP A 52 -18.18 5.72 -15.84
C TRP A 52 -18.15 7.15 -16.39
N ASP A 53 -19.29 7.64 -16.83
CA ASP A 53 -19.50 9.02 -17.25
C ASP A 53 -20.74 9.56 -16.55
N CYS A 54 -20.76 10.86 -16.25
CA CYS A 54 -21.93 11.51 -15.66
C CYS A 54 -22.30 12.74 -16.48
N VAL A 55 -23.61 12.96 -16.63
CA VAL A 55 -24.18 14.10 -17.34
C VAL A 55 -25.02 14.91 -16.37
N ARG A 56 -24.90 16.24 -16.47
CA ARG A 56 -25.70 17.20 -15.72
C ARG A 56 -26.29 18.23 -16.69
N ALA A 57 -27.60 18.42 -16.67
CA ALA A 57 -28.24 19.50 -17.42
C ALA A 57 -27.97 20.86 -16.72
N VAL A 58 -27.32 21.78 -17.42
CA VAL A 58 -27.02 23.15 -16.97
C VAL A 58 -28.17 24.07 -17.39
N LYS A 59 -29.01 24.48 -16.45
CA LYS A 59 -30.09 25.45 -16.72
C LYS A 59 -29.57 26.89 -16.53
N HIS A 60 -29.24 27.61 -17.60
CA HIS A 60 -29.05 29.07 -17.53
C HIS A 60 -30.38 29.83 -17.67
N VAL A 61 -30.71 30.72 -16.74
CA VAL A 61 -31.99 31.48 -16.67
C VAL A 61 -31.94 32.66 -17.60
N THR A 62 -33.11 32.92 -18.18
CA THR A 62 -33.51 34.26 -18.65
C THR A 62 -34.50 34.96 -17.70
N ALA A 63 -34.77 34.47 -16.48
CA ALA A 63 -35.71 35.10 -15.55
C ALA A 63 -35.22 35.16 -14.10
N VAL A 64 -35.21 36.37 -13.54
CA VAL A 64 -34.93 36.65 -12.13
C VAL A 64 -36.10 36.14 -11.28
N GLY A 65 -35.92 35.07 -10.51
CA GLY A 65 -36.92 34.68 -9.50
C GLY A 65 -36.90 33.23 -9.01
N ASP A 66 -36.51 32.27 -9.84
CA ASP A 66 -36.52 30.87 -9.45
C ASP A 66 -35.13 30.42 -9.00
N PHE A 67 -35.01 30.13 -7.70
CA PHE A 67 -33.86 29.43 -7.13
C PHE A 67 -33.80 28.03 -7.76
N TYR A 68 -32.69 27.73 -8.43
CA TYR A 68 -32.51 26.50 -9.17
C TYR A 68 -32.19 25.31 -8.29
N ASP A 69 -33.02 24.28 -8.39
CA ASP A 69 -32.54 22.91 -8.22
C ASP A 69 -31.74 22.54 -9.48
N GLU A 70 -30.41 22.48 -9.36
CA GLU A 70 -29.58 21.79 -10.34
C GLU A 70 -30.09 20.34 -10.47
N GLU A 71 -30.31 19.87 -11.70
CA GLU A 71 -30.68 18.46 -11.90
C GLU A 71 -29.52 17.56 -11.44
N GLY A 72 -29.85 16.47 -10.74
CA GLY A 72 -28.86 15.53 -10.22
C GLY A 72 -27.99 14.94 -11.34
N LEU A 73 -26.73 14.60 -11.04
CA LEU A 73 -25.87 13.94 -12.01
C LEU A 73 -26.46 12.57 -12.37
N HIS A 74 -26.67 12.34 -13.66
CA HIS A 74 -27.05 11.04 -14.19
C HIS A 74 -25.79 10.32 -14.67
N CYS A 75 -25.41 9.24 -13.99
CA CYS A 75 -24.18 8.50 -14.25
C CYS A 75 -24.45 7.15 -14.94
N MET A 76 -23.63 6.82 -15.93
CA MET A 76 -23.67 5.54 -16.63
C MET A 76 -22.28 4.91 -16.70
N TYR A 77 -22.21 3.58 -16.70
CA TYR A 77 -20.95 2.85 -16.76
C TYR A 77 -20.50 2.60 -18.21
N LYS A 78 -19.19 2.76 -18.49
CA LYS A 78 -18.62 2.53 -19.84
C LYS A 78 -18.63 1.05 -20.26
N PHE A 79 -18.84 0.13 -19.32
CA PHE A 79 -18.86 -1.32 -19.55
C PHE A 79 -20.28 -1.89 -19.73
N ASP A 80 -21.32 -1.04 -19.71
CA ASP A 80 -22.68 -1.48 -19.97
C ASP A 80 -22.91 -1.71 -21.48
N ARG A 81 -23.32 -2.93 -21.83
CA ARG A 81 -23.61 -3.32 -23.21
C ARG A 81 -24.83 -2.57 -23.77
N SER A 82 -25.76 -2.15 -22.91
CA SER A 82 -26.90 -1.32 -23.33
C SER A 82 -26.44 0.08 -23.73
N ALA A 83 -25.47 0.65 -23.01
CA ALA A 83 -24.84 1.92 -23.38
C ALA A 83 -24.05 1.78 -24.68
N GLU A 84 -23.27 0.70 -24.85
CA GLU A 84 -22.53 0.42 -26.08
C GLU A 84 -23.44 0.32 -27.32
N LEU A 85 -24.60 -0.33 -27.21
CA LEU A 85 -25.56 -0.47 -28.31
C LEU A 85 -26.24 0.85 -28.67
N VAL A 86 -26.58 1.68 -27.68
CA VAL A 86 -27.14 3.03 -27.93
C VAL A 86 -26.10 3.88 -28.66
N ILE A 87 -24.84 3.83 -28.22
CA ILE A 87 -23.72 4.53 -28.87
C ILE A 87 -23.51 4.05 -30.31
N GLU A 88 -23.51 2.73 -30.55
CA GLU A 88 -23.34 2.18 -31.91
C GLU A 88 -24.49 2.60 -32.83
N ASN A 89 -25.72 2.63 -32.32
CA ASN A 89 -26.88 3.07 -33.08
C ASN A 89 -26.82 4.58 -33.40
N THR A 90 -26.40 5.41 -32.44
CA THR A 90 -26.20 6.86 -32.66
C THR A 90 -25.05 7.12 -33.65
N LEU A 91 -23.97 6.34 -33.59
CA LEU A 91 -22.86 6.43 -34.54
C LEU A 91 -23.20 5.96 -35.96
N ASN A 92 -24.16 5.06 -36.12
CA ASN A 92 -24.61 4.66 -37.46
C ASN A 92 -25.53 5.71 -38.10
N ASN A 93 -26.07 6.65 -37.30
CA ASN A 93 -26.96 7.73 -37.74
C ASN A 93 -26.36 9.12 -37.49
N ILE A 94 -25.04 9.29 -37.67
CA ILE A 94 -24.30 10.55 -37.40
C ILE A 94 -24.91 11.77 -38.13
N ASP A 95 -25.47 11.57 -39.33
CA ASP A 95 -26.08 12.65 -40.11
C ASP A 95 -27.43 13.14 -39.52
N GLU A 96 -28.09 12.32 -38.70
CA GLU A 96 -29.35 12.66 -38.01
C GLU A 96 -29.11 13.11 -36.55
N ASP A 97 -28.16 12.47 -35.86
CA ASP A 97 -27.88 12.72 -34.45
C ASP A 97 -26.56 13.47 -34.26
N GLY A 98 -26.64 14.79 -34.09
CA GLY A 98 -25.47 15.63 -33.77
C GLY A 98 -24.81 15.32 -32.40
N ALA A 99 -25.37 14.40 -31.62
CA ALA A 99 -24.78 13.82 -30.40
C ALA A 99 -23.84 12.63 -30.69
N ALA A 100 -23.74 12.17 -31.94
CA ALA A 100 -22.97 10.99 -32.30
C ALA A 100 -21.46 11.15 -32.06
N GLY A 101 -20.89 12.33 -32.32
CA GLY A 101 -19.47 12.61 -32.04
C GLY A 101 -19.13 12.57 -30.55
N GLU A 102 -20.12 12.81 -29.68
CA GLU A 102 -19.95 12.75 -28.23
C GLU A 102 -20.07 11.30 -27.70
N SER A 103 -20.90 10.49 -28.35
CA SER A 103 -21.10 9.08 -27.99
C SER A 103 -19.82 8.23 -28.11
N GLU A 104 -18.86 8.62 -28.96
CA GLU A 104 -17.56 7.94 -29.06
C GLU A 104 -16.74 7.98 -27.76
N TYR A 105 -16.96 8.99 -26.92
CA TYR A 105 -16.22 9.19 -25.68
C TYR A 105 -16.73 8.32 -24.54
N HIS A 106 -17.97 7.83 -24.64
CA HIS A 106 -18.51 6.83 -23.74
C HIS A 106 -17.93 5.43 -23.99
N LYS A 107 -17.27 5.19 -25.13
CA LYS A 107 -16.63 3.91 -25.41
C LYS A 107 -15.46 3.64 -24.46
N PHE A 108 -15.37 2.39 -24.01
CA PHE A 108 -14.28 1.95 -23.16
C PHE A 108 -13.00 1.63 -23.96
N TRP A 109 -12.28 2.69 -24.34
CA TRP A 109 -11.04 2.61 -25.12
C TRP A 109 -9.91 1.84 -24.43
N ALA A 110 -8.94 1.38 -25.22
CA ALA A 110 -7.77 0.64 -24.73
C ALA A 110 -6.95 1.43 -23.71
N TRP A 111 -6.82 2.75 -23.87
CA TRP A 111 -6.07 3.59 -22.94
C TRP A 111 -6.74 3.67 -21.55
N HIS A 112 -8.08 3.74 -21.48
CA HIS A 112 -8.80 3.67 -20.20
C HIS A 112 -8.50 2.36 -19.46
N LYS A 113 -8.49 1.23 -20.18
CA LYS A 113 -8.15 -0.10 -19.62
C LYS A 113 -6.72 -0.13 -19.06
N ILE A 114 -5.78 0.45 -19.79
CA ILE A 114 -4.37 0.54 -19.37
C ILE A 114 -4.23 1.40 -18.11
N VAL A 115 -4.86 2.58 -18.08
CA VAL A 115 -4.83 3.48 -16.91
C VAL A 115 -5.42 2.79 -15.69
N LEU A 116 -6.62 2.19 -15.80
CA LEU A 116 -7.26 1.47 -14.70
C LEU A 116 -6.43 0.28 -14.21
N PHE A 117 -5.81 -0.48 -15.11
CA PHE A 117 -4.92 -1.57 -14.73
C PHE A 117 -3.76 -1.07 -13.87
N PHE A 118 -3.09 0.00 -14.29
CA PHE A 118 -1.98 0.58 -13.54
C PHE A 118 -2.42 1.18 -12.20
N ILE A 119 -3.59 1.83 -12.14
CA ILE A 119 -4.17 2.34 -10.88
C ILE A 119 -4.42 1.18 -9.92
N ILE A 120 -5.18 0.15 -10.33
CA ILE A 120 -5.52 -0.99 -9.47
C ILE A 120 -4.25 -1.73 -9.00
N ALA A 121 -3.28 -1.94 -9.90
CA ALA A 121 -2.00 -2.55 -9.54
C ALA A 121 -1.23 -1.69 -8.53
N SER A 122 -1.21 -0.36 -8.71
CA SER A 122 -0.56 0.56 -7.79
C SER A 122 -1.22 0.55 -6.40
N GLU A 123 -2.54 0.53 -6.32
CA GLU A 123 -3.29 0.44 -5.06
C GLU A 123 -2.97 -0.85 -4.30
N PHE A 124 -2.99 -1.98 -5.00
CA PHE A 124 -2.69 -3.27 -4.40
C PHE A 124 -1.26 -3.30 -3.83
N LEU A 125 -0.29 -2.76 -4.58
CA LEU A 125 1.09 -2.65 -4.14
C LEU A 125 1.28 -1.66 -2.99
N ALA A 126 0.55 -0.54 -2.99
CA ALA A 126 0.56 0.44 -1.90
C ALA A 126 0.00 -0.17 -0.60
N LEU A 127 -1.11 -0.92 -0.68
CA LEU A 127 -1.66 -1.67 0.46
C LEU A 127 -0.68 -2.73 0.97
N ALA A 128 -0.06 -3.50 0.07
CA ALA A 128 0.98 -4.46 0.43
C ALA A 128 2.19 -3.77 1.10
N SER A 129 2.54 -2.56 0.66
CA SER A 129 3.60 -1.77 1.28
C SER A 129 3.26 -1.40 2.72
N ILE A 130 2.02 -0.99 3.03
CA ILE A 130 1.62 -0.69 4.42
C ILE A 130 1.75 -1.95 5.29
N CYS A 131 1.24 -3.09 4.81
CA CYS A 131 1.31 -4.37 5.54
C CYS A 131 2.76 -4.77 5.86
N THR A 132 3.66 -4.65 4.87
CA THR A 132 5.08 -4.95 5.07
C THR A 132 5.81 -3.88 5.90
N GLY A 133 5.39 -2.62 5.80
CA GLY A 133 5.88 -1.49 6.60
C GLY A 133 5.65 -1.66 8.10
N VAL A 134 4.47 -2.13 8.51
CA VAL A 134 4.17 -2.43 9.92
C VAL A 134 5.05 -3.58 10.45
N CYS A 135 5.34 -4.57 9.60
CA CYS A 135 6.18 -5.72 9.95
C CYS A 135 7.69 -5.39 10.08
N THR A 136 8.13 -4.20 9.66
CA THR A 136 9.55 -3.77 9.74
C THR A 136 10.10 -3.74 11.15
N LEU A 137 9.24 -3.53 12.14
CA LEU A 137 9.61 -3.56 13.56
C LEU A 137 9.93 -4.98 14.06
N CYS A 138 9.38 -6.00 13.40
CA CYS A 138 9.52 -7.40 13.76
C CYS A 138 10.64 -8.09 12.96
N PHE A 139 10.81 -7.72 11.69
CA PHE A 139 11.68 -8.42 10.75
C PHE A 139 12.39 -7.43 9.81
N ALA A 140 13.70 -7.24 9.98
CA ALA A 140 14.47 -6.24 9.25
C ALA A 140 14.40 -6.34 7.71
N PRO A 141 14.43 -7.54 7.08
CA PRO A 141 14.31 -7.65 5.63
C PRO A 141 12.97 -7.18 5.06
N SER A 142 11.90 -7.08 5.87
CA SER A 142 10.63 -6.50 5.41
C SER A 142 10.73 -5.02 5.06
N ALA A 143 11.75 -4.29 5.55
CA ALA A 143 12.00 -2.91 5.15
C ALA A 143 12.36 -2.78 3.67
N PHE A 144 13.06 -3.78 3.12
CA PHE A 144 13.36 -3.84 1.69
C PHE A 144 12.09 -4.07 0.87
N VAL A 145 11.27 -5.04 1.27
CA VAL A 145 9.99 -5.34 0.60
C VAL A 145 9.04 -4.14 0.66
N PHE A 146 8.97 -3.47 1.81
CA PHE A 146 8.21 -2.24 2.00
C PHE A 146 8.63 -1.14 1.02
N THR A 147 9.93 -0.90 0.90
CA THR A 147 10.45 0.15 0.01
C THR A 147 10.25 -0.20 -1.46
N LEU A 148 10.52 -1.46 -1.83
CA LEU A 148 10.40 -1.92 -3.21
C LEU A 148 8.94 -1.92 -3.68
N SER A 149 8.02 -2.42 -2.86
CA SER A 149 6.58 -2.41 -3.19
C SER A 149 6.04 -0.99 -3.36
N LEU A 150 6.39 -0.06 -2.47
CA LEU A 150 5.99 1.34 -2.59
C LEU A 150 6.61 2.01 -3.82
N PHE A 151 7.88 1.72 -4.14
CA PHE A 151 8.53 2.25 -5.33
C PHE A 151 7.82 1.78 -6.61
N ILE A 152 7.51 0.49 -6.73
CA ILE A 152 6.78 -0.05 -7.88
C ILE A 152 5.36 0.53 -7.94
N ALA A 153 4.67 0.64 -6.80
CA ALA A 153 3.35 1.29 -6.73
C ALA A 153 3.40 2.72 -7.28
N THR A 154 4.38 3.50 -6.85
CA THR A 154 4.59 4.89 -7.28
C THR A 154 4.87 4.97 -8.78
N LEU A 155 5.70 4.07 -9.33
CA LEU A 155 5.96 4.01 -10.76
C LEU A 155 4.71 3.67 -11.57
N CYS A 156 3.93 2.66 -11.14
CA CYS A 156 2.67 2.33 -11.80
C CYS A 156 1.69 3.50 -11.79
N SER A 157 1.57 4.20 -10.66
CA SER A 157 0.72 5.38 -10.52
C SER A 157 1.17 6.54 -11.43
N LEU A 158 2.47 6.83 -11.50
CA LEU A 158 3.03 7.82 -12.44
C LEU A 158 2.79 7.45 -13.91
N ILE A 159 2.89 6.16 -14.25
CA ILE A 159 2.57 5.68 -15.61
C ILE A 159 1.09 5.88 -15.91
N ALA A 160 0.18 5.59 -14.95
CA ALA A 160 -1.24 5.85 -15.12
C ALA A 160 -1.53 7.34 -15.39
N ASP A 161 -0.96 8.24 -14.57
CA ASP A 161 -1.07 9.69 -14.74
C ASP A 161 -0.52 10.14 -16.10
N GLY A 162 0.63 9.62 -16.51
CA GLY A 162 1.26 9.94 -17.78
C GLY A 162 0.47 9.45 -19.00
N VAL A 163 -0.03 8.22 -18.97
CA VAL A 163 -0.86 7.67 -20.07
C VAL A 163 -2.16 8.46 -20.19
N PHE A 164 -2.82 8.76 -19.07
CA PHE A 164 -4.02 9.60 -19.08
C PHE A 164 -3.71 10.99 -19.64
N PHE A 165 -2.66 11.67 -19.16
CA PHE A 165 -2.33 13.02 -19.59
C PHE A 165 -2.01 13.08 -21.09
N LEU A 166 -1.27 12.10 -21.63
CA LEU A 166 -0.98 12.02 -23.06
C LEU A 166 -2.25 11.71 -23.87
N ALA A 167 -3.11 10.82 -23.37
CA ALA A 167 -4.37 10.51 -24.02
C ALA A 167 -5.31 11.72 -24.03
N ALA A 168 -5.47 12.44 -22.92
CA ALA A 168 -6.34 13.60 -22.78
C ALA A 168 -5.89 14.80 -23.64
N ASN A 169 -4.58 14.94 -23.89
CA ASN A 169 -4.04 16.01 -24.74
C ASN A 169 -4.00 15.65 -26.24
N ARG A 170 -4.32 14.40 -26.60
CA ARG A 170 -4.43 14.01 -28.01
C ARG A 170 -5.57 14.79 -28.65
N VAL A 171 -5.38 15.31 -29.86
CA VAL A 171 -6.39 16.15 -30.56
C VAL A 171 -7.74 15.44 -30.65
N ASP A 172 -7.73 14.16 -31.00
CA ASP A 172 -8.92 13.30 -31.11
C ASP A 172 -9.67 13.12 -29.78
N ASN A 173 -9.02 13.41 -28.64
CA ASN A 173 -9.60 13.27 -27.31
C ASN A 173 -9.87 14.61 -26.63
N ARG A 174 -9.17 15.66 -27.04
CA ARG A 174 -9.29 17.00 -26.47
C ARG A 174 -10.50 17.74 -27.02
N PHE A 175 -10.94 17.44 -28.24
CA PHE A 175 -12.02 18.17 -28.90
C PHE A 175 -13.21 17.26 -29.19
N VAL A 176 -14.35 17.56 -28.60
CA VAL A 176 -15.63 16.91 -28.90
C VAL A 176 -16.31 17.66 -30.02
N THR A 177 -16.69 16.96 -31.09
CA THR A 177 -17.51 17.52 -32.16
C THR A 177 -18.99 17.38 -31.79
N GLY A 178 -19.67 18.50 -31.59
CA GLY A 178 -21.13 18.56 -31.51
C GLY A 178 -21.75 18.86 -32.88
N MET A 179 -23.08 19.02 -32.91
CA MET A 179 -23.85 19.28 -34.13
C MET A 179 -23.45 20.58 -34.85
N VAL A 180 -23.09 21.63 -34.11
CA VAL A 180 -22.88 23.00 -34.64
C VAL A 180 -21.47 23.53 -34.36
N GLY A 181 -20.66 22.82 -33.57
CA GLY A 181 -19.34 23.29 -33.18
C GLY A 181 -18.45 22.22 -32.54
N THR A 182 -17.22 22.61 -32.22
CA THR A 182 -16.28 21.79 -31.47
C THR A 182 -16.06 22.36 -30.09
N TYR A 183 -16.12 21.49 -29.07
CA TYR A 183 -15.96 21.82 -27.67
C TYR A 183 -14.65 21.27 -27.14
N GLU A 184 -13.92 22.09 -26.41
CA GLU A 184 -12.68 21.65 -25.77
C GLU A 184 -12.99 20.97 -24.44
N GLN A 185 -12.46 19.75 -24.26
CA GLN A 185 -12.47 19.06 -22.98
C GLN A 185 -11.34 19.58 -22.11
N HIS A 186 -11.66 19.92 -20.87
CA HIS A 186 -10.69 20.31 -19.86
C HIS A 186 -10.40 19.15 -18.92
N ILE A 187 -9.18 19.10 -18.38
CA ILE A 187 -8.82 18.14 -17.34
C ILE A 187 -9.58 18.51 -16.07
N GLY A 188 -10.34 17.55 -15.53
CA GLY A 188 -11.16 17.76 -14.35
C GLY A 188 -10.42 17.50 -13.04
N TYR A 189 -11.10 17.78 -11.92
CA TYR A 189 -10.50 17.69 -10.58
C TYR A 189 -10.07 16.28 -10.18
N ALA A 190 -10.68 15.24 -10.75
CA ALA A 190 -10.39 13.84 -10.39
C ALA A 190 -8.93 13.48 -10.71
N PHE A 191 -8.43 13.94 -11.86
CA PHE A 191 -7.04 13.77 -12.25
C PHE A 191 -6.10 14.45 -11.25
N TYR A 192 -6.41 15.68 -10.85
CA TYR A 192 -5.58 16.41 -9.88
C TYR A 192 -5.59 15.78 -8.48
N LEU A 193 -6.72 15.21 -8.05
CA LEU A 193 -6.79 14.43 -6.81
C LEU A 193 -5.90 13.17 -6.89
N HIS A 194 -6.00 12.42 -7.99
CA HIS A 194 -5.15 11.25 -8.20
C HIS A 194 -3.67 11.63 -8.22
N LEU A 195 -3.30 12.65 -9.01
CA LEU A 195 -1.94 13.18 -9.10
C LEU A 195 -1.40 13.63 -7.74
N LEU A 196 -2.21 14.31 -6.92
CA LEU A 196 -1.82 14.71 -5.57
C LEU A 196 -1.54 13.48 -4.69
N GLY A 197 -2.34 12.43 -4.81
CA GLY A 197 -2.10 11.15 -4.15
C GLY A 197 -0.76 10.51 -4.61
N THR A 198 -0.48 10.54 -5.91
CA THR A 198 0.81 10.11 -6.48
C THR A 198 2.00 10.91 -5.91
N LEU A 199 1.86 12.23 -5.76
CA LEU A 199 2.87 13.09 -5.13
C LEU A 199 3.10 12.70 -3.66
N CYS A 200 2.04 12.39 -2.92
CA CYS A 200 2.14 11.88 -1.55
C CYS A 200 2.92 10.56 -1.49
N TRP A 201 2.67 9.63 -2.42
CA TRP A 201 3.44 8.38 -2.52
C TRP A 201 4.90 8.60 -2.91
N MET A 202 5.21 9.55 -3.80
CA MET A 202 6.60 9.93 -4.09
C MET A 202 7.31 10.45 -2.84
N GLY A 203 6.67 11.36 -2.09
CA GLY A 203 7.21 11.86 -0.82
C GLY A 203 7.43 10.75 0.20
N ALA A 204 6.45 9.85 0.34
CA ALA A 204 6.58 8.67 1.18
C ALA A 204 7.75 7.78 0.72
N CYS A 205 7.89 7.53 -0.58
CA CYS A 205 8.95 6.69 -1.14
C CYS A 205 10.35 7.22 -0.81
N VAL A 206 10.55 8.54 -0.83
CA VAL A 206 11.83 9.14 -0.41
C VAL A 206 12.07 8.90 1.09
N ILE A 207 11.04 9.08 1.92
CA ILE A 207 11.14 8.85 3.37
C ILE A 207 11.41 7.37 3.68
N THR A 208 10.77 6.44 2.97
CA THR A 208 11.00 4.99 3.16
C THR A 208 12.40 4.58 2.72
N LEU A 209 12.92 5.12 1.62
CA LEU A 209 14.31 4.90 1.21
C LEU A 209 15.30 5.34 2.29
N LEU A 210 15.12 6.54 2.86
CA LEU A 210 15.95 7.05 3.96
C LEU A 210 15.83 6.18 5.21
N THR A 211 14.62 5.72 5.52
CA THR A 211 14.35 4.86 6.67
C THR A 211 15.06 3.51 6.51
N THR A 212 14.90 2.87 5.37
CA THR A 212 15.53 1.58 5.04
C THR A 212 17.06 1.69 5.02
N TYR A 213 17.60 2.75 4.44
CA TYR A 213 19.05 3.02 4.48
C TYR A 213 19.57 3.09 5.91
N LYS A 214 18.89 3.82 6.81
CA LYS A 214 19.29 3.89 8.23
C LYS A 214 19.16 2.55 8.95
N PHE A 215 18.11 1.78 8.70
CA PHE A 215 17.95 0.44 9.29
C PHE A 215 19.07 -0.52 8.85
N MET A 216 19.48 -0.46 7.59
CA MET A 216 20.55 -1.31 7.06
C MET A 216 21.94 -0.88 7.54
N SER A 217 22.22 0.43 7.54
CA SER A 217 23.51 0.96 7.99
C SER A 217 23.77 0.67 9.47
N ASP A 218 22.74 0.78 10.33
CA ASP A 218 22.88 0.49 11.76
C ASP A 218 23.08 -1.00 12.04
N SER A 219 22.43 -1.86 11.23
CA SER A 219 22.63 -3.31 11.30
C SER A 219 24.06 -3.70 10.93
N ARG A 220 24.61 -3.12 9.85
CA ARG A 220 25.99 -3.34 9.42
C ARG A 220 27.01 -2.92 10.49
N ASN A 221 26.88 -1.71 11.04
CA ASN A 221 27.78 -1.24 12.10
C ASN A 221 27.75 -2.15 13.35
N ARG A 222 26.59 -2.70 13.69
CA ARG A 222 26.47 -3.64 14.82
C ARG A 222 27.12 -5.00 14.54
N ASP A 223 26.99 -5.52 13.32
CA ASP A 223 27.60 -6.79 12.97
C ASP A 223 29.14 -6.66 12.92
N ASP A 224 29.66 -5.58 12.32
CA ASP A 224 31.09 -5.26 12.36
C ASP A 224 31.59 -5.12 13.82
N SER A 225 30.82 -4.47 14.70
CA SER A 225 31.17 -4.32 16.12
C SER A 225 31.19 -5.66 16.87
N LYS A 226 30.24 -6.56 16.58
CA LYS A 226 30.20 -7.90 17.18
C LYS A 226 31.33 -8.79 16.69
N GLU A 227 31.67 -8.71 15.41
CA GLU A 227 32.77 -9.46 14.83
C GLU A 227 34.09 -9.01 15.47
N ASN A 228 34.31 -7.69 15.59
CA ASN A 228 35.44 -7.13 16.31
C ASN A 228 35.46 -7.54 17.79
N LEU A 229 34.33 -7.51 18.49
CA LEU A 229 34.27 -7.96 19.89
C LEU A 229 34.60 -9.46 20.03
N PHE A 230 34.15 -10.28 19.08
CA PHE A 230 34.43 -11.71 19.07
C PHE A 230 35.91 -11.99 18.79
N THR A 231 36.55 -11.25 17.89
CA THR A 231 38.00 -11.38 17.64
C THR A 231 38.82 -10.97 18.86
N TRP A 232 38.52 -9.84 19.51
CA TRP A 232 39.18 -9.44 20.76
C TRP A 232 39.05 -10.51 21.86
N LYS A 233 37.85 -11.04 22.06
CA LYS A 233 37.59 -12.05 23.10
C LYS A 233 38.29 -13.38 22.84
N ASN A 234 38.52 -13.75 21.57
CA ASN A 234 39.31 -14.92 21.22
C ASN A 234 40.81 -14.67 21.45
N GLN A 235 41.30 -13.48 21.15
CA GLN A 235 42.71 -13.11 21.35
C GLN A 235 43.11 -13.10 22.83
N ASP A 236 42.24 -12.62 23.73
CA ASP A 236 42.47 -12.69 25.18
C ASP A 236 42.48 -14.14 25.71
N ARG A 237 41.81 -15.06 25.01
CA ARG A 237 41.75 -16.48 25.40
C ARG A 237 43.02 -17.25 25.02
N GLU A 238 43.66 -16.89 23.90
CA GLU A 238 44.96 -17.45 23.50
C GLU A 238 46.15 -16.87 24.29
N GLN A 239 45.98 -15.69 24.92
CA GLN A 239 47.01 -15.07 25.76
C GLN A 239 46.88 -15.38 27.26
N ALA A 240 45.92 -16.23 27.67
CA ALA A 240 45.90 -16.74 29.04
C ALA A 240 47.16 -17.58 29.29
N PRO A 241 48.04 -17.20 30.24
CA PRO A 241 49.31 -17.88 30.42
C PRO A 241 49.07 -19.30 30.95
N THR A 242 49.38 -20.30 30.12
CA THR A 242 49.68 -21.67 30.56
C THR A 242 51.02 -21.67 31.31
N GLN A 243 51.05 -21.06 32.49
CA GLN A 243 52.19 -21.07 33.41
C GLN A 243 51.66 -21.30 34.82
N LEU A 244 51.09 -22.49 35.07
CA LEU A 244 51.14 -23.05 36.41
C LEU A 244 52.38 -23.94 36.47
N ASN A 245 53.52 -23.35 36.80
CA ASN A 245 54.72 -24.08 37.17
C ASN A 245 54.39 -24.90 38.42
N VAL A 246 54.20 -26.21 38.24
CA VAL A 246 54.16 -27.20 39.32
C VAL A 246 55.59 -27.53 39.69
N ALA A 247 56.25 -26.62 40.40
CA ALA A 247 57.56 -26.84 40.99
C ALA A 247 57.70 -25.90 42.20
N ASP A 248 56.95 -26.20 43.26
CA ASP A 248 57.33 -25.93 44.66
C ASP A 248 56.13 -26.27 45.56
N LEU A 249 56.02 -27.55 45.93
CA LEU A 249 55.21 -27.98 47.06
C LEU A 249 56.14 -28.69 48.05
N PRO A 250 56.23 -28.23 49.31
CA PRO A 250 56.98 -28.94 50.32
C PRO A 250 56.25 -30.24 50.71
N TYR A 251 57.03 -31.31 50.69
CA TYR A 251 56.74 -32.66 51.16
C TYR A 251 55.99 -32.66 52.50
N ARG A 252 54.74 -33.16 52.51
CA ARG A 252 53.95 -33.40 53.72
C ARG A 252 53.96 -34.90 54.06
N ASN A 253 54.53 -35.18 55.22
CA ASN A 253 54.77 -36.47 55.86
C ASN A 253 53.47 -37.34 56.00
N PRO A 254 53.48 -38.64 55.63
CA PRO A 254 52.31 -39.51 55.68
C PRO A 254 52.34 -40.44 56.90
N TYR A 255 52.03 -39.94 58.10
CA TYR A 255 51.62 -40.81 59.22
C TYR A 255 50.66 -40.04 60.13
N ARG A 256 49.35 -40.31 60.00
CA ARG A 256 48.44 -40.20 61.13
C ARG A 256 47.25 -41.14 60.95
N GLU A 257 47.19 -42.09 61.86
CA GLU A 257 46.20 -43.15 62.01
C GLU A 257 44.78 -42.61 62.23
N GLU A 258 43.80 -43.30 61.65
CA GLU A 258 42.39 -43.23 62.02
C GLU A 258 42.14 -43.93 63.37
N PRO A 259 40.99 -43.65 64.02
CA PRO A 259 40.09 -44.77 64.26
C PRO A 259 38.60 -44.48 63.92
N PRO A 260 37.77 -45.54 63.83
CA PRO A 260 36.52 -45.56 63.05
C PRO A 260 35.26 -45.48 63.92
N LEU A 261 34.11 -45.16 63.30
CA LEU A 261 32.74 -45.43 63.79
C LEU A 261 31.78 -45.29 62.58
N LEU A 262 31.42 -46.38 61.90
CA LEU A 262 30.33 -47.34 62.17
C LEU A 262 28.90 -46.77 61.98
N ASP A 263 28.26 -47.30 60.94
CA ASP A 263 26.82 -47.50 60.69
C ASP A 263 25.80 -46.36 60.81
N LYS A 264 25.17 -46.04 59.65
CA LYS A 264 23.78 -46.45 59.41
C LYS A 264 23.39 -46.39 57.94
N HIS A 265 23.12 -47.57 57.40
CA HIS A 265 22.45 -47.82 56.14
C HIS A 265 20.92 -47.57 56.23
N HIS A 266 20.35 -47.15 55.09
CA HIS A 266 19.14 -47.68 54.40
C HIS A 266 18.02 -46.69 54.02
N ASN A 267 17.70 -46.77 52.72
CA ASN A 267 16.39 -46.62 52.05
C ASN A 267 15.78 -45.19 51.98
N GLN A 268 15.18 -44.72 50.89
CA GLN A 268 14.66 -45.35 49.67
C GLN A 268 14.41 -44.27 48.60
N GLN A 269 14.33 -44.72 47.36
CA GLN A 269 14.07 -43.97 46.12
C GLN A 269 12.75 -43.16 46.13
N ALA A 270 12.69 -42.06 45.36
CA ALA A 270 11.69 -41.91 44.29
C ALA A 270 11.89 -40.61 43.48
N PHE A 271 11.80 -40.78 42.16
CA PHE A 271 11.86 -39.76 41.12
C PHE A 271 10.72 -38.72 41.22
N GLY A 272 11.02 -37.47 40.88
CA GLY A 272 10.03 -36.40 40.73
C GLY A 272 10.26 -35.59 39.44
N TYR A 273 9.61 -36.02 38.36
CA TYR A 273 9.48 -35.30 37.09
C TYR A 273 8.71 -33.98 37.31
N ARG A 274 9.17 -32.89 36.68
CA ARG A 274 8.51 -31.57 36.72
C ARG A 274 7.70 -31.37 35.42
N PRO A 275 6.37 -31.18 35.44
CA PRO A 275 5.62 -30.93 34.23
C PRO A 275 5.48 -29.44 33.93
N SER A 276 5.48 -29.15 32.62
CA SER A 276 5.22 -27.85 31.99
C SER A 276 3.73 -27.43 32.10
N PRO A 277 3.40 -26.13 32.08
CA PRO A 277 2.00 -25.69 32.09
C PRO A 277 1.34 -25.88 30.71
N GLN A 278 0.18 -26.55 30.69
CA GLN A 278 -0.66 -26.67 29.49
C GLN A 278 -1.62 -25.48 29.35
N LEU A 279 -1.79 -25.05 28.09
CA LEU A 279 -2.76 -24.08 27.59
C LEU A 279 -4.21 -24.58 27.78
N GLN A 280 -5.07 -23.72 28.29
CA GLN A 280 -6.50 -23.98 28.46
C GLN A 280 -7.24 -23.61 27.16
N TYR A 281 -7.58 -24.62 26.35
CA TYR A 281 -8.44 -24.46 25.18
C TYR A 281 -9.90 -24.29 25.65
N ARG A 282 -10.48 -23.10 25.41
CA ARG A 282 -11.91 -22.84 25.62
C ARG A 282 -12.64 -23.14 24.32
N SER A 283 -13.38 -24.25 24.28
CA SER A 283 -14.33 -24.56 23.21
C SER A 283 -15.52 -23.60 23.28
N GLN A 284 -15.76 -22.84 22.20
CA GLN A 284 -17.03 -22.17 21.99
C GLN A 284 -17.95 -23.06 21.15
N PRO A 285 -19.25 -23.15 21.47
CA PRO A 285 -20.20 -23.87 20.64
C PRO A 285 -20.52 -23.10 19.35
N ILE A 286 -20.61 -23.87 18.27
CA ILE A 286 -20.98 -23.46 16.91
C ILE A 286 -22.48 -23.07 16.89
N PRO A 287 -22.87 -21.89 16.40
CA PRO A 287 -24.27 -21.62 16.11
C PRO A 287 -24.69 -22.31 14.81
N GLN A 288 -25.74 -23.14 14.89
CA GLN A 288 -26.44 -23.71 13.73
C GLN A 288 -27.11 -22.58 12.95
N TYR A 289 -26.71 -22.39 11.69
CA TYR A 289 -27.47 -21.59 10.74
C TYR A 289 -28.66 -22.41 10.23
N ARG A 290 -29.86 -21.88 10.41
CA ARG A 290 -31.12 -22.41 9.91
C ARG A 290 -31.33 -21.87 8.51
N GLU A 291 -31.44 -22.75 7.53
CA GLU A 291 -31.96 -22.42 6.20
C GLU A 291 -33.42 -21.95 6.34
N THR A 292 -33.71 -20.76 5.84
CA THR A 292 -35.06 -20.37 5.45
C THR A 292 -35.02 -19.93 4.00
N SER A 293 -35.50 -20.83 3.16
CA SER A 293 -35.98 -20.61 1.82
C SER A 293 -37.26 -19.77 1.85
N ALA A 294 -37.27 -18.69 1.07
CA ALA A 294 -38.44 -18.03 0.47
C ALA A 294 -37.95 -17.13 -0.66
#